data_AF-A0A6N6SAY4-F1
#
_entry.id   AF-A0A6N6SAY4-F1
#
_cell.length_a   1.000
_cell.length_b   1.000
_cell.length_c   1.000
_cell.angle_alpha   90.00
_cell.angle_beta   90.00
_cell.angle_gamma   90.00
#
_symmetry.space_group_name_H-M   'P 1'
#
loop_
_entity.id
_entity.type
_entity.pdbx_description
1 polymer ?
#
loop_
_entity_poly.entity_id
_entity_poly.type
_entity_poly.pdbx_seq_one_letter_code
_entity_poly.pdbx_strand_id
1 'polypeptide(L)'
;MSLYVDADACPVKDECVRAAERLGVRVLLVCNGGLRPSAHPLVEVVFVTEGPDEADKWIAERAGPGDVVVTADIPLAAKCVAAGAGVLKHDGSALTPANIGNALATRDLMADLRAADPFRQG
;
A
#
# COMPACT_ATOMS: atom_id res chain seq x y z
N MET A 1 -15.64 4.73 -2.48
CA MET A 1 -14.42 5.31 -3.04
C MET A 1 -13.65 5.99 -1.93
N SER A 2 -12.58 5.34 -1.51
CA SER A 2 -11.59 5.82 -0.55
C SER A 2 -10.19 5.64 -1.13
N LEU A 3 -9.26 6.46 -0.67
CA LEU A 3 -7.83 6.32 -0.94
C LEU A 3 -7.17 5.66 0.28
N TYR A 4 -6.71 4.42 0.12
CA TYR A 4 -5.90 3.73 1.12
C TYR A 4 -4.42 3.99 0.84
N VAL A 5 -3.66 4.34 1.86
CA VAL A 5 -2.21 4.53 1.75
C VAL A 5 -1.56 3.63 2.80
N ASP A 6 -0.74 2.69 2.33
CA ASP A 6 0.23 1.98 3.17
C ASP A 6 1.29 3.00 3.62
N ALA A 7 1.26 3.38 4.91
CA ALA A 7 1.88 4.59 5.38
C ALA A 7 3.23 4.36 6.09
N ASP A 8 3.61 3.11 6.36
CA ASP A 8 4.83 2.75 7.10
C ASP A 8 6.12 3.09 6.34
N ALA A 9 6.09 3.07 5.01
CA ALA A 9 7.24 3.46 4.16
C ALA A 9 6.87 4.37 2.98
N CYS A 10 5.67 4.94 2.95
CA CYS A 10 5.25 5.80 1.84
C CYS A 10 5.88 7.20 1.92
N PRO A 11 6.67 7.63 0.91
CA PRO A 11 7.28 8.96 0.87
C PRO A 11 6.31 10.03 0.31
N VAL A 12 5.16 9.62 -0.24
CA VAL A 12 4.22 10.49 -0.97
C VAL A 12 2.90 10.70 -0.21
N LYS A 13 2.91 10.60 1.12
CA LYS A 13 1.70 10.74 1.96
C LYS A 13 1.02 12.10 1.77
N ASP A 14 1.80 13.18 1.72
CA ASP A 14 1.26 14.53 1.57
C ASP A 14 0.68 14.75 0.15
N GLU A 15 1.32 14.19 -0.87
CA GLU A 15 0.80 14.16 -2.24
C GLU A 15 -0.55 13.44 -2.31
N CYS A 16 -0.69 12.29 -1.64
CA CYS A 16 -1.94 11.55 -1.55
C CYS A 16 -3.04 12.40 -0.91
N VAL A 17 -2.75 13.07 0.21
CA VAL A 17 -3.71 13.95 0.89
C VAL A 17 -4.13 15.11 -0.01
N ARG A 18 -3.17 15.81 -0.64
CA ARG A 18 -3.48 16.93 -1.56
C ARG A 18 -4.30 16.49 -2.77
N ALA A 19 -4.01 15.31 -3.33
CA ALA A 19 -4.77 14.78 -4.46
C ALA A 19 -6.21 14.43 -4.04
N ALA A 20 -6.37 13.78 -2.88
CA ALA A 20 -7.67 13.40 -2.37
C ALA A 20 -8.53 14.60 -1.96
N GLU A 21 -7.92 15.64 -1.39
CA GLU A 21 -8.59 16.91 -1.06
C GLU A 21 -9.24 17.54 -2.30
N ARG A 22 -8.49 17.62 -3.41
CA ARG A 22 -9.01 18.14 -4.69
C ARG A 22 -10.17 17.34 -5.26
N LEU A 23 -10.24 16.05 -4.92
CA LEU A 23 -11.27 15.13 -5.39
C LEU A 23 -12.40 14.94 -4.38
N GLY A 24 -12.30 15.52 -3.17
CA GLY A 24 -13.26 15.30 -2.08
C GLY A 24 -13.30 13.85 -1.59
N VAL A 25 -12.22 13.09 -1.72
CA VAL A 25 -12.15 11.66 -1.38
C VAL A 25 -11.54 11.48 0.02
N ARG A 26 -12.07 10.52 0.79
CA ARG A 26 -11.52 10.14 2.10
C ARG A 26 -10.18 9.41 1.94
N VAL A 27 -9.20 9.76 2.76
CA VAL A 27 -7.89 9.11 2.84
C VAL A 27 -7.78 8.31 4.13
N LEU A 28 -7.34 7.07 4.02
CA LEU A 28 -6.98 6.22 5.16
C LEU A 28 -5.49 5.97 5.11
N LEU A 29 -4.75 6.62 6.00
CA LEU A 29 -3.32 6.38 6.22
C LEU A 29 -3.18 5.23 7.21
N VAL A 30 -2.81 4.05 6.73
CA VAL A 30 -2.73 2.83 7.55
C VAL A 30 -1.29 2.58 7.93
N CYS A 31 -1.00 2.46 9.22
CA CYS A 31 0.37 2.26 9.72
C CYS A 31 0.38 1.39 10.97
N ASN A 32 1.52 0.73 11.19
CA ASN A 32 1.81 -0.01 12.40
C ASN A 32 2.20 0.91 13.58
N GLY A 33 2.45 2.19 13.32
CA GLY A 33 2.77 3.18 14.35
C GLY A 33 3.51 4.40 13.81
N GLY A 34 3.96 5.27 14.72
CA GLY A 34 4.89 6.37 14.40
C GLY A 34 4.30 7.57 13.66
N LEU A 35 3.09 7.48 13.11
CA LEU A 35 2.39 8.61 12.52
C LEU A 35 1.66 9.45 13.57
N ARG A 36 1.70 10.77 13.38
CA ARG A 36 0.86 11.68 14.17
C ARG A 36 -0.55 11.71 13.57
N PRO A 37 -1.60 11.80 14.40
CA PRO A 37 -2.95 12.04 13.91
C PRO A 37 -3.01 13.29 13.01
N SER A 38 -3.76 13.20 11.91
CA SER A 38 -4.02 14.34 11.04
C SER A 38 -5.21 15.14 11.54
N ALA A 39 -5.14 16.47 11.46
CA ALA A 39 -6.28 17.36 11.72
C ALA A 39 -7.17 17.58 10.47
N HIS A 40 -6.77 17.04 9.32
CA HIS A 40 -7.48 17.23 8.06
C HIS A 40 -8.78 16.41 8.04
N PRO A 41 -9.95 17.00 7.71
CA PRO A 41 -11.26 16.35 7.87
C PRO A 41 -11.46 15.12 6.98
N LEU A 42 -10.75 15.04 5.85
CA LEU A 42 -10.79 13.88 4.94
C LEU A 42 -9.77 12.80 5.29
N VAL A 43 -8.87 13.02 6.24
CA VAL A 43 -7.78 12.09 6.55
C VAL A 43 -8.07 11.37 7.85
N GLU A 44 -8.11 10.05 7.78
CA GLU A 44 -8.12 9.16 8.93
C GLU A 44 -6.76 8.47 9.02
N VAL A 45 -6.16 8.51 10.21
CA VAL A 45 -4.97 7.71 10.51
C VAL A 45 -5.41 6.45 11.24
N VAL A 46 -5.21 5.31 10.59
CA VAL A 46 -5.56 3.99 11.12
C VAL A 46 -4.29 3.37 11.68
N PHE A 47 -4.27 3.18 12.99
CA PHE A 47 -3.23 2.44 13.68
C PHE A 47 -3.68 0.98 13.83
N VAL A 48 -2.92 0.07 13.23
CA VAL A 48 -3.16 -1.37 13.39
C VAL A 48 -2.32 -1.93 14.55
N THR A 49 -2.69 -3.11 15.04
CA THR A 49 -1.94 -3.82 16.08
C THR A 49 -0.53 -4.13 15.63
N GLU A 50 0.43 -4.11 16.57
CA GLU A 50 1.81 -4.49 16.27
C GLU A 50 1.89 -5.97 15.87
N GLY A 51 2.41 -6.21 14.66
CA GLY A 51 2.60 -7.54 14.10
C GLY A 51 3.12 -7.43 12.65
N PRO A 52 3.72 -8.50 12.11
CA PRO A 52 4.17 -8.50 10.72
C PRO A 52 2.97 -8.39 9.78
N ASP A 53 3.07 -7.45 8.85
CA ASP A 53 2.15 -7.22 7.73
C ASP A 53 0.69 -6.90 8.15
N GLU A 54 0.48 -6.35 9.35
CA GLU A 54 -0.87 -6.04 9.85
C GLU A 54 -1.54 -4.91 9.06
N ALA A 55 -0.79 -3.88 8.66
CA ALA A 55 -1.31 -2.80 7.81
C ALA A 55 -1.78 -3.34 6.45
N ASP A 56 -0.99 -4.24 5.86
CA ASP A 56 -1.31 -4.87 4.57
C ASP A 56 -2.57 -5.71 4.65
N LYS A 57 -2.71 -6.54 5.69
CA LYS A 57 -3.92 -7.33 5.92
C LYS A 57 -5.14 -6.43 6.06
N TRP A 58 -5.01 -5.37 6.86
CA TRP A 58 -6.10 -4.43 7.11
C TRP A 58 -6.58 -3.75 5.82
N ILE A 59 -5.65 -3.30 4.97
CA ILE A 59 -5.96 -2.70 3.66
C ILE A 59 -6.59 -3.73 2.73
N ALA A 60 -5.99 -4.91 2.59
CA ALA A 60 -6.44 -5.95 1.67
C ALA A 60 -7.87 -6.44 1.98
N GLU A 61 -8.27 -6.47 3.25
CA GLU A 61 -9.62 -6.84 3.68
C GLU A 61 -10.70 -5.81 3.33
N ARG A 62 -10.32 -4.54 3.12
CA ARG A 62 -11.26 -3.41 3.01
C ARG A 62 -11.26 -2.74 1.64
N ALA A 63 -10.14 -2.80 0.91
CA ALA A 63 -10.03 -2.24 -0.42
C ALA A 63 -10.82 -3.09 -1.43
N GLY A 64 -11.67 -2.45 -2.22
CA GLY A 64 -12.47 -3.12 -3.24
C GLY A 64 -12.76 -2.25 -4.47
N PRO A 65 -13.76 -2.62 -5.27
CA PRO A 65 -14.10 -1.91 -6.50
C PRO A 65 -14.42 -0.43 -6.25
N GLY A 66 -13.74 0.44 -7.01
CA GLY A 66 -13.90 1.89 -6.92
C GLY A 66 -13.04 2.55 -5.84
N ASP A 67 -12.25 1.80 -5.08
CA ASP A 67 -11.23 2.34 -4.19
C ASP A 67 -9.86 2.37 -4.88
N VAL A 68 -8.95 3.18 -4.33
CA VAL A 68 -7.56 3.25 -4.79
C VAL A 68 -6.63 2.96 -3.61
N VAL A 69 -5.59 2.16 -3.87
CA VAL A 69 -4.54 1.82 -2.89
C VAL A 69 -3.21 2.34 -3.40
N VAL A 70 -2.47 3.06 -2.55
CA VAL A 70 -1.09 3.48 -2.78
C VAL A 70 -0.17 2.63 -1.93
N THR A 71 0.66 1.80 -2.57
CA THR A 71 1.64 0.94 -1.89
C THR A 71 2.80 0.59 -2.83
N ALA A 72 3.95 0.29 -2.23
CA ALA A 72 5.07 -0.34 -2.93
C ALA A 72 5.18 -1.85 -2.63
N ASP A 73 4.38 -2.37 -1.69
CA ASP A 73 4.34 -3.79 -1.38
C ASP A 73 3.59 -4.56 -2.49
N ILE A 74 4.33 -5.43 -3.18
CA ILE A 74 3.80 -6.19 -4.32
C ILE A 74 2.81 -7.28 -3.88
N PRO A 75 3.05 -8.07 -2.83
CA PRO A 75 2.04 -8.94 -2.24
C PRO A 75 0.72 -8.24 -1.88
N LEU A 76 0.76 -7.08 -1.22
CA LEU A 76 -0.44 -6.28 -0.92
C LEU A 76 -1.13 -5.83 -2.20
N ALA A 77 -0.37 -5.25 -3.14
CA ALA A 77 -0.89 -4.80 -4.42
C ALA A 77 -1.61 -5.93 -5.18
N ALA A 78 -1.06 -7.14 -5.17
CA ALA A 78 -1.68 -8.30 -5.80
C ALA A 78 -3.05 -8.64 -5.20
N LYS A 79 -3.18 -8.60 -3.87
CA LYS A 79 -4.46 -8.82 -3.18
C LYS A 79 -5.48 -7.73 -3.52
N CYS A 80 -5.06 -6.47 -3.50
CA CYS A 80 -5.94 -5.33 -3.81
C CYS A 80 -6.41 -5.34 -5.28
N VAL A 81 -5.52 -5.64 -6.24
CA VAL A 81 -5.89 -5.80 -7.65
C VAL A 81 -6.88 -6.96 -7.81
N ALA A 82 -6.64 -8.09 -7.15
CA ALA A 82 -7.56 -9.23 -7.19
C ALA A 82 -8.94 -8.90 -6.58
N ALA A 83 -8.99 -8.03 -5.58
CA ALA A 83 -10.23 -7.49 -4.99
C ALA A 83 -10.92 -6.43 -5.87
N GLY A 84 -10.32 -6.02 -6.99
CA GLY A 84 -10.88 -5.05 -7.93
C GLY A 84 -10.61 -3.58 -7.59
N ALA A 85 -9.73 -3.31 -6.62
CA ALA A 85 -9.27 -1.96 -6.32
C ALA A 85 -8.25 -1.47 -7.37
N GLY A 86 -8.20 -0.17 -7.60
CA GLY A 86 -7.10 0.45 -8.34
C GLY A 86 -5.85 0.50 -7.46
N VAL A 87 -4.69 0.18 -8.00
CA VAL A 87 -3.43 0.20 -7.22
C VAL A 87 -2.38 1.05 -7.92
N LEU A 88 -1.75 1.95 -7.17
CA LEU A 88 -0.70 2.85 -7.63
C LEU A 88 0.56 2.67 -6.80
N LYS A 89 1.71 2.69 -7.46
CA LYS A 89 3.02 2.86 -6.81
C LYS A 89 3.24 4.32 -6.44
N HIS A 90 4.26 4.58 -5.61
CA HIS A 90 4.62 5.94 -5.19
C HIS A 90 4.97 6.89 -6.35
N ASP A 91 5.43 6.33 -7.47
CA ASP A 91 5.72 7.08 -8.71
C ASP A 91 4.47 7.35 -9.58
N GLY A 92 3.29 6.94 -9.11
CA GLY A 92 2.02 7.07 -9.82
C GLY A 92 1.78 6.00 -10.90
N SER A 93 2.71 5.08 -11.12
CA SER A 93 2.50 3.98 -12.07
C SER A 93 1.50 2.95 -11.53
N ALA A 94 0.60 2.50 -12.41
CA ALA A 94 -0.47 1.59 -12.02
C ALA A 94 -0.04 0.12 -12.01
N LEU A 95 -0.46 -0.59 -10.96
CA LEU A 95 -0.47 -2.04 -10.90
C LEU A 95 -1.86 -2.52 -11.28
N THR A 96 -1.93 -3.40 -12.28
CA THR A 96 -3.16 -3.82 -12.94
C THR A 96 -3.18 -5.34 -13.10
N PRO A 97 -4.34 -5.95 -13.39
CA PRO A 97 -4.41 -7.38 -13.65
C PRO A 97 -3.43 -7.86 -14.75
N ALA A 98 -3.09 -6.98 -15.69
CA ALA A 98 -2.19 -7.30 -16.80
C ALA A 98 -0.70 -7.34 -16.42
N ASN A 99 -0.27 -6.64 -15.36
CA ASN A 99 1.15 -6.53 -14.99
C ASN A 99 1.49 -7.07 -13.60
N ILE A 100 0.51 -7.24 -12.71
CA ILE A 100 0.74 -7.59 -11.31
C ILE A 100 1.35 -8.99 -11.14
N GLY A 101 0.99 -9.94 -12.00
CA GLY A 101 1.57 -11.29 -11.98
C GLY A 101 3.08 -11.28 -12.25
N ASN A 102 3.53 -10.50 -13.24
CA ASN A 102 4.95 -10.35 -13.55
C ASN A 102 5.70 -9.62 -12.43
N ALA A 103 5.09 -8.60 -11.84
CA ALA A 103 5.66 -7.87 -10.71
C ALA A 103 5.85 -8.81 -9.50
N LEU A 104 4.85 -9.64 -9.19
CA LEU A 104 4.90 -10.62 -8.09
C LEU A 104 5.98 -11.66 -8.33
N ALA A 105 6.03 -12.28 -9.52
CA ALA A 105 7.05 -13.26 -9.87
C ALA A 105 8.47 -12.68 -9.79
N THR A 106 8.67 -11.43 -10.24
CA THR A 106 9.98 -10.76 -10.14
C THR A 106 10.37 -10.52 -8.69
N ARG A 107 9.41 -10.06 -7.86
CA ARG A 107 9.64 -9.85 -6.42
C ARG A 107 10.03 -11.14 -5.73
N ASP A 108 9.32 -12.24 -6.01
CA ASP A 108 9.56 -13.54 -5.37
C ASP A 108 10.92 -14.10 -5.76
N LEU A 109 11.30 -14.02 -7.05
CA LEU A 109 12.63 -14.38 -7.51
C LEU A 109 13.74 -13.59 -6.78
N MET A 110 13.56 -12.28 -6.61
CA MET A 110 14.53 -11.43 -5.91
C MET A 110 14.61 -11.74 -4.41
N ALA A 111 13.48 -12.12 -3.79
CA ALA A 111 13.45 -12.58 -2.41
C ALA A 111 14.21 -13.91 -2.24
N ASP A 112 13.98 -14.87 -3.15
CA ASP A 112 14.68 -16.16 -3.16
C ASP A 112 16.19 -15.99 -3.35
N LEU A 113 16.61 -15.14 -4.29
CA LEU A 113 18.04 -14.83 -4.50
C LEU A 113 18.69 -14.18 -3.26
N ARG A 114 17.97 -13.30 -2.57
CA ARG A 114 18.45 -12.69 -1.33
C ARG A 114 18.57 -13.73 -0.21
N ALA A 115 17.63 -14.67 -0.11
CA ALA A 115 17.66 -15.74 0.88
C ALA A 115 18.76 -16.77 0.61
N ALA A 116 19.10 -16.99 -0.66
CA ALA A 116 20.13 -17.93 -1.09
C ALA A 116 21.57 -17.36 -1.03
N ASP A 117 21.75 -16.06 -0.80
CA ASP A 117 23.07 -15.41 -0.73
C ASP A 117 23.82 -15.81 0.56
N PRO A 118 24.90 -16.62 0.47
CA PRO A 118 25.64 -17.10 1.65
C PRO A 118 26.40 -15.98 2.38
N PHE A 119 26.61 -14.83 1.73
CA PHE A 119 27.43 -13.73 2.27
C PHE A 119 26.63 -12.69 3.07
N ARG A 120 25.32 -12.88 3.23
CA ARG A 120 24.43 -12.02 4.04
C ARG A 120 23.87 -12.68 5.31
N GLN A 121 24.33 -13.88 5.66
CA GLN A 121 23.94 -14.56 6.91
C GLN A 121 24.72 -14.09 8.17
N GLY A 122 25.33 -12.90 8.14
CA GLY A 122 26.12 -12.33 9.25
C GLY A 122 25.66 -10.94 9.65
#